data_AF-A0A967JPQ3-F1
#
_entry.id   AF-A0A967JPQ3-F1
#
_cell.length_a   1.000
_cell.length_b   1.000
_cell.length_c   1.000
_cell.angle_alpha   90.00
_cell.angle_beta   90.00
_cell.angle_gamma   90.00
#
_symmetry.space_group_name_H-M   'P 1'
#
loop_
_entity.id
_entity.type
_entity.pdbx_description
1 polymer ?
#
loop_
_entity_poly.entity_id
_entity_poly.type
_entity_poly.pdbx_seq_one_letter_code
_entity_poly.pdbx_strand_id
1 'polypeptide(L)'
;AARLRSLLAGSEIRESHRHGDPRVQDAYSLRCMPQVHGAAREVMSFVRSVLEIEINSSTDNPLVFAEAGDIVSAGNFHAQLIAEALDFLAIACTDLAAISEQRIER
;
A
#
# COMPACT_ATOMS: atom_id res chain seq x y z
N ALA A 1 7.97 -3.06 -10.18
CA ALA A 1 8.97 -3.56 -11.16
C ALA A 1 10.09 -2.55 -11.48
N ALA A 2 9.78 -1.35 -11.99
CA ALA A 2 10.80 -0.38 -12.41
C ALA A 2 11.82 -0.04 -11.30
N ARG A 3 11.36 0.19 -10.07
CA ARG A 3 12.23 0.45 -8.92
C ARG A 3 13.23 -0.68 -8.64
N LEU A 4 12.79 -1.94 -8.72
CA LEU A 4 13.70 -3.09 -8.54
C LEU A 4 14.75 -3.15 -9.65
N ARG A 5 14.37 -2.90 -10.91
CA ARG A 5 15.34 -2.82 -12.01
C ARG A 5 16.36 -1.70 -11.82
N SER A 6 15.93 -0.55 -11.30
CA SER A 6 16.83 0.55 -10.97
C SER A 6 17.80 0.18 -9.85
N LEU A 7 17.34 -0.52 -8.81
CA LEU A 7 18.20 -0.98 -7.70
C LEU A 7 19.19 -2.06 -8.14
N LEU A 8 18.83 -2.87 -9.14
CA LEU A 8 19.66 -3.95 -9.68
C LEU A 8 20.51 -3.53 -10.88
N ALA A 9 20.48 -2.25 -11.26
CA ALA A 9 21.28 -1.73 -12.36
C ALA A 9 22.77 -1.81 -12.00
N GLY A 10 23.57 -2.44 -12.86
CA GLY A 10 25.01 -2.63 -12.62
C GLY A 10 25.38 -3.62 -11.52
N SER A 11 24.44 -4.45 -11.04
CA SER A 11 24.74 -5.44 -10.00
C SER A 11 25.70 -6.52 -10.50
N GLU A 12 26.92 -6.56 -9.96
CA GLU A 12 27.90 -7.63 -10.21
C GLU A 12 27.37 -9.00 -9.77
N ILE A 13 26.59 -9.04 -8.68
CA ILE A 13 25.93 -10.26 -8.20
C ILE A 13 24.94 -10.77 -9.25
N ARG A 14 24.13 -9.91 -9.86
CA ARG A 14 23.22 -10.34 -10.93
C ARG A 14 24.01 -10.90 -12.12
N GLU A 15 25.11 -10.27 -12.49
CA GLU A 15 25.93 -10.68 -13.63
C GLU A 15 26.70 -11.97 -13.40
N SER A 16 27.19 -12.24 -12.18
CA SER A 16 27.87 -13.50 -11.85
C SER A 16 26.96 -14.73 -12.00
N HIS A 17 25.65 -14.54 -11.94
CA HIS A 17 24.61 -15.57 -12.09
C HIS A 17 23.98 -15.61 -13.49
N ARG A 18 24.49 -14.86 -14.47
CA ARG A 18 23.93 -14.82 -15.84
C ARG A 18 24.13 -16.12 -16.61
N HIS A 19 25.21 -16.83 -16.34
CA HIS A 19 25.62 -18.04 -17.06
C HIS A 19 26.03 -19.15 -16.09
N GLY A 20 25.70 -20.40 -16.42
CA GLY A 20 26.08 -21.56 -15.61
C GLY A 20 25.39 -21.63 -14.24
N ASP A 21 24.31 -20.87 -14.03
CA ASP A 21 23.52 -20.95 -12.81
C ASP A 21 22.71 -22.27 -12.79
N PRO A 22 22.87 -23.14 -11.78
CA PRO A 22 22.13 -24.39 -11.70
C PRO A 22 20.64 -24.20 -11.37
N ARG A 23 20.22 -23.01 -10.94
CA ARG A 23 18.82 -22.72 -10.59
C ARG A 23 17.98 -22.57 -11.87
N VAL A 24 16.87 -23.31 -11.92
CA VAL A 24 15.91 -23.24 -13.04
C VAL A 24 15.07 -21.96 -12.94
N GLN A 25 14.64 -21.59 -11.73
CA GLN A 25 13.89 -20.36 -11.44
C GLN A 25 14.22 -19.84 -10.05
N ASP A 26 14.12 -18.52 -9.87
CA ASP A 26 14.19 -17.91 -8.55
C ASP A 26 13.01 -18.32 -7.66
N ALA A 27 13.26 -18.30 -6.36
CA ALA A 27 12.23 -18.46 -5.34
C ALA A 27 11.08 -17.47 -5.56
N TYR A 28 9.86 -17.91 -5.24
CA TYR A 28 8.65 -17.11 -5.40
C TYR A 28 8.77 -15.73 -4.71
N SER A 29 9.34 -15.70 -3.50
CA SER A 29 9.53 -14.50 -2.69
C SER A 29 10.43 -13.43 -3.33
N LEU A 30 11.26 -13.81 -4.31
CA LEU A 30 12.03 -12.90 -5.18
C LEU A 30 11.27 -12.60 -6.47
N ARG A 31 10.83 -13.64 -7.19
CA ARG A 31 10.23 -13.52 -8.52
C ARG A 31 8.93 -12.74 -8.53
N CYS A 32 8.15 -12.87 -7.46
CA CYS A 32 6.84 -12.23 -7.32
C CYS A 32 6.86 -10.93 -6.50
N MET A 33 8.06 -10.39 -6.18
CA MET A 33 8.16 -9.07 -5.55
C MET A 33 7.37 -7.99 -6.30
N PRO A 34 7.46 -7.87 -7.65
CA PRO A 34 6.71 -6.82 -8.35
C PRO A 34 5.19 -6.92 -8.17
N GLN A 35 4.64 -8.13 -8.16
CA GLN A 35 3.21 -8.40 -8.06
C GLN A 35 2.71 -8.11 -6.64
N VAL A 36 3.39 -8.64 -5.62
CA VAL A 36 2.98 -8.47 -4.21
C VAL A 36 3.24 -7.04 -3.74
N HIS A 37 4.43 -6.48 -3.98
CA HIS A 37 4.71 -5.10 -3.59
C HIS A 37 3.89 -4.09 -4.43
N GLY A 38 3.50 -4.47 -5.65
CA GLY A 38 2.60 -3.67 -6.48
C GLY A 38 1.22 -3.53 -5.84
N ALA A 39 0.59 -4.66 -5.51
CA ALA A 39 -0.71 -4.68 -4.85
C ALA A 39 -0.72 -3.88 -3.53
N ALA A 40 0.28 -4.09 -2.68
CA ALA A 40 0.38 -3.35 -1.42
C ALA A 40 0.52 -1.82 -1.62
N ARG A 41 1.23 -1.38 -2.67
CA ARG A 41 1.34 0.06 -3.00
C ARG A 41 0.01 0.65 -3.47
N GLU A 42 -0.80 -0.10 -4.21
CA GLU A 42 -2.15 0.35 -4.60
C GLU A 42 -3.04 0.53 -3.36
N VAL A 43 -3.01 -0.43 -2.42
CA VAL A 43 -3.73 -0.29 -1.15
C VAL A 43 -3.26 0.94 -0.38
N MET A 44 -1.95 1.14 -0.23
CA MET A 44 -1.42 2.34 0.44
C MET A 44 -1.83 3.65 -0.26
N SER A 45 -1.94 3.65 -1.59
CA SER A 45 -2.41 4.82 -2.36
C SER A 45 -3.88 5.10 -2.10
N PHE A 46 -4.72 4.06 -2.09
CA PHE A 46 -6.13 4.16 -1.71
C PHE A 46 -6.29 4.72 -0.29
N VAL A 47 -5.60 4.13 0.69
CA VAL A 47 -5.66 4.56 2.10
C VAL A 47 -5.22 6.01 2.26
N ARG A 48 -4.12 6.39 1.60
CA ARG A 48 -3.68 7.78 1.55
C ARG A 48 -4.79 8.71 1.04
N SER A 49 -5.44 8.35 -0.07
CA SER A 49 -6.50 9.18 -0.64
C SER A 49 -7.69 9.35 0.31
N VAL A 50 -8.08 8.30 1.03
CA VAL A 50 -9.15 8.36 2.04
C VAL A 50 -8.76 9.31 3.17
N LEU A 51 -7.55 9.18 3.71
CA LEU A 51 -7.07 10.02 4.81
C LEU A 51 -6.87 11.48 4.38
N GLU A 52 -6.40 11.73 3.16
CA GLU A 52 -6.24 13.07 2.60
C GLU A 52 -7.58 13.77 2.38
N ILE A 53 -8.64 13.04 2.02
CA ILE A 53 -9.99 13.59 1.96
C ILE A 53 -10.49 13.88 3.38
N GLU A 54 -10.43 12.89 4.27
CA GLU A 54 -11.02 13.02 5.60
C GLU A 54 -10.40 14.13 6.44
N ILE A 55 -9.07 14.28 6.40
CA ILE A 55 -8.39 15.32 7.17
C ILE A 55 -8.79 16.74 6.74
N ASN A 56 -9.38 16.88 5.55
CA ASN A 56 -9.89 18.14 5.00
C ASN A 56 -11.44 18.21 5.01
N SER A 57 -12.12 17.23 5.60
CA SER A 57 -13.59 17.19 5.70
C SER A 57 -14.11 17.86 6.98
N SER A 58 -15.32 18.41 6.92
CA SER A 58 -16.08 18.80 8.12
C SER A 58 -16.76 17.58 8.72
N THR A 59 -16.17 17.01 9.77
CA THR A 59 -16.63 15.81 10.48
C THR A 59 -17.41 16.12 11.76
N ASP A 60 -17.62 17.40 12.06
CA ASP A 60 -18.43 17.86 13.18
C ASP A 60 -19.93 17.77 12.88
N ASN A 61 -20.74 18.00 13.92
CA ASN A 61 -22.20 18.02 13.81
C ASN A 61 -22.81 18.87 14.94
N PRO A 62 -23.77 19.79 14.66
CA PRO A 62 -24.36 20.08 13.35
C PRO A 62 -23.47 20.95 12.45
N LEU A 63 -23.67 20.86 11.15
CA LEU A 63 -23.04 21.73 10.16
C LEU A 63 -23.77 23.08 10.13
N VAL A 64 -23.00 24.17 10.08
CA VAL A 64 -23.53 25.54 10.05
C VAL A 64 -23.25 26.18 8.69
N PHE A 65 -24.31 26.50 7.94
CA PHE A 65 -24.24 27.17 6.65
C PHE A 65 -24.66 28.63 6.80
N ALA A 66 -23.73 29.45 7.30
CA ALA A 66 -24.01 30.83 7.72
C ALA A 66 -24.61 31.70 6.59
N GLU A 67 -24.14 31.56 5.36
CA GLU A 67 -24.64 32.33 4.20
C GLU A 67 -26.09 31.98 3.84
N ALA A 68 -26.50 30.72 4.07
CA ALA A 68 -27.87 30.26 3.87
C ALA A 68 -28.76 30.51 5.10
N GLY A 69 -28.17 30.80 6.27
CA GLY A 69 -28.88 30.89 7.54
C GLY A 69 -29.33 29.52 8.09
N ASP A 70 -28.72 28.42 7.61
CA ASP A 70 -29.17 27.06 7.87
C ASP A 70 -28.24 26.30 8.84
N ILE A 71 -28.83 25.37 9.60
CA ILE A 71 -28.14 24.40 10.45
C ILE A 71 -28.61 23.00 10.07
N VAL A 72 -27.67 22.12 9.72
CA VAL A 72 -27.96 20.77 9.24
C VAL A 72 -27.36 19.74 10.20
N SER A 73 -28.21 18.84 10.71
CA SER A 73 -27.74 17.64 11.40
C SER A 73 -27.39 16.56 10.37
N ALA A 74 -26.14 16.14 10.35
CA ALA A 74 -25.56 15.16 9.43
C ALA A 74 -24.86 14.02 10.19
N GLY A 75 -24.36 13.04 9.44
CA GLY A 75 -23.65 11.87 9.97
C GLY A 75 -22.13 11.90 9.77
N ASN A 76 -21.54 13.05 9.43
CA ASN A 76 -20.14 13.15 9.00
C ASN A 76 -19.12 12.75 10.09
N PHE A 77 -19.54 12.70 11.35
CA PHE A 77 -18.71 12.21 12.46
C PHE A 77 -18.41 10.70 12.39
N HIS A 78 -19.11 9.95 11.54
CA HIS A 78 -18.94 8.51 11.45
C HIS A 78 -17.84 8.11 10.45
N ALA A 79 -16.67 7.76 10.99
CA ALA A 79 -15.45 7.45 10.24
C ALA A 79 -15.41 6.05 9.57
N GLN A 80 -16.53 5.56 9.02
CA GLN A 80 -16.64 4.20 8.50
C GLN A 80 -15.60 3.89 7.40
N LEU A 81 -15.41 4.81 6.44
CA LEU A 81 -14.48 4.60 5.34
C LEU A 81 -13.01 4.59 5.81
N ILE A 82 -12.67 5.35 6.86
CA ILE A 82 -11.34 5.27 7.47
C ILE A 82 -11.11 3.89 8.07
N ALA A 83 -12.09 3.37 8.82
CA ALA A 83 -11.98 2.06 9.44
C ALA A 83 -11.72 0.96 8.39
N GLU A 84 -12.52 0.95 7.32
CA GLU A 84 -12.35 -0.01 6.22
C GLU A 84 -10.99 0.15 5.50
N ALA A 85 -10.55 1.38 5.28
CA ALA A 85 -9.25 1.65 4.68
C ALA A 85 -8.10 1.13 5.57
N LEU A 86 -8.18 1.33 6.88
CA LEU A 86 -7.15 0.86 7.82
C LEU A 86 -7.14 -0.67 7.97
N ASP A 87 -8.30 -1.32 7.93
CA ASP A 87 -8.38 -2.79 7.87
C ASP A 87 -7.69 -3.32 6.61
N PHE A 88 -7.93 -2.67 5.47
CA PHE A 88 -7.26 -3.08 4.23
C PHE A 88 -5.74 -2.83 4.27
N LEU A 89 -5.31 -1.73 4.90
CA LEU A 89 -3.90 -1.45 5.14
C LEU A 89 -3.25 -2.55 5.99
N ALA A 90 -3.93 -3.03 7.03
CA ALA A 90 -3.42 -4.10 7.88
C ALA A 90 -3.17 -5.40 7.08
N ILE A 91 -4.09 -5.76 6.18
CA ILE A 91 -3.93 -6.89 5.26
C ILE A 91 -2.70 -6.69 4.36
N ALA A 92 -2.59 -5.53 3.70
CA ALA A 92 -1.46 -5.24 2.81
C ALA A 92 -0.10 -5.26 3.53
N CYS A 93 -0.03 -4.74 4.76
CA CYS A 93 1.17 -4.80 5.59
C CYS A 93 1.53 -6.24 5.96
N THR A 94 0.53 -7.08 6.24
CA THR A 94 0.72 -8.50 6.55
C THR A 94 1.33 -9.25 5.37
N ASP A 95 0.81 -9.04 4.16
CA ASP A 95 1.35 -9.67 2.94
C ASP A 95 2.80 -9.24 2.64
N LEU A 96 3.12 -7.96 2.86
CA LEU A 96 4.49 -7.45 2.72
C LEU A 96 5.44 -8.09 3.74
N ALA A 97 5.00 -8.26 4.98
CA ALA A 97 5.78 -8.92 6.01
C ALA A 97 6.01 -10.39 5.67
N ALA A 98 4.96 -11.11 5.25
CA ALA A 98 5.03 -12.53 4.89
C ALA A 98 5.99 -12.79 3.73
N ILE A 99 5.92 -12.02 2.63
CA ILE A 99 6.87 -12.20 1.53
C ILE A 99 8.31 -11.81 1.93
N SER A 100 8.47 -10.92 2.92
CA SER A 100 9.79 -10.57 3.45
C SER A 100 10.38 -11.66 4.32
N GLU A 101 9.58 -12.26 5.19
CA GLU A 101 9.94 -13.41 6.02
C GLU A 101 10.40 -14.58 5.13
N GLN A 102 9.64 -14.89 4.07
CA GLN A 102 9.99 -15.93 3.09
C GLN A 102 11.29 -15.67 2.28
N ARG A 103 11.91 -14.50 2.41
CA ARG A 103 13.25 -14.21 1.86
C ARG A 103 14.37 -14.39 2.87
N ILE A 104 14.03 -14.41 4.16
CA ILE A 104 14.97 -14.63 5.25
C ILE A 104 15.07 -16.13 5.56
N GLU A 105 13.95 -16.84 5.49
CA GLU A 105 13.88 -18.28 5.77
C GLU A 105 14.70 -19.13 4.77
N ARG A 106 14.85 -18.66 3.52
CA ARG A 106 15.47 -19.39 2.40
C ARG A 106 16.76 -18.72 1.93
#